data_AF-F2IFZ7-F1
#
_entry.id   AF-F2IFZ7-F1
#
_cell.length_a   1.000
_cell.length_b   1.000
_cell.length_c   1.000
_cell.angle_alpha   90.00
_cell.angle_beta   90.00
_cell.angle_gamma   90.00
#
_symmetry.space_group_name_H-M   'P 1'
#
loop_
_entity.id
_entity.type
_entity.pdbx_description
1 polymer ?
#
loop_
_entity_poly.entity_id
_entity_poly.type
_entity_poly.pdbx_seq_one_letter_code
_entity_poly.pdbx_strand_id
1 'polypeptide(L)'
;MRLITLSLVALGFLVGSCSSEPPVTIKKGQESAFDGQKITVDFKASTVLVNEEEQQTLVAPEGKIYLLVDVKAANGDYFASLMDGETELEKVDFLVSGPFVRDLDITTSPDKSDLYLVDIANSKLSIKIKSYGDASASLEVGTLKDEATVKVSDRMKSFLNEFTDGSGILKAAKNYVKEGVNPYDITTENGEAILGDPATAGLSITNIKADGTYVCSAEQWYETIEVTWDGDYISKIIVTVE
;
A
#
# COMPACT_ATOMS: atom_id res chain seq x y z
N MET A 1 43.58 -64.26 37.74
CA MET A 1 43.52 -64.16 36.26
C MET A 1 42.26 -63.37 35.93
N ARG A 2 42.31 -62.06 35.61
CA ARG A 2 42.73 -61.41 34.36
C ARG A 2 42.08 -61.97 33.09
N LEU A 3 41.11 -61.21 32.55
CA LEU A 3 40.99 -60.59 31.20
C LEU A 3 39.53 -60.05 31.13
N ILE A 4 39.19 -58.74 31.17
CA ILE A 4 39.39 -57.61 30.23
C ILE A 4 38.84 -57.85 28.81
N THR A 5 38.11 -56.84 28.31
CA THR A 5 37.57 -56.55 26.95
C THR A 5 36.09 -56.91 26.74
N LEU A 6 35.23 -56.07 26.14
CA LEU A 6 35.40 -54.76 25.52
C LEU A 6 34.06 -54.00 25.53
N SER A 7 34.15 -52.69 25.66
CA SER A 7 33.10 -51.70 25.51
C SER A 7 32.37 -51.80 24.17
N LEU A 8 31.04 -51.69 24.20
CA LEU A 8 30.25 -51.10 23.12
C LEU A 8 29.31 -50.09 23.76
N VAL A 9 29.88 -48.90 24.00
CA VAL A 9 29.09 -47.67 24.10
C VAL A 9 28.51 -47.49 22.69
N ALA A 10 27.29 -47.95 22.49
CA ALA A 10 26.49 -47.47 21.39
C ALA A 10 26.19 -45.99 21.71
N LEU A 11 27.11 -45.11 21.30
CA LEU A 11 26.77 -43.74 20.97
C LEU A 11 25.68 -43.85 19.90
N GLY A 12 24.42 -43.85 20.36
CA GLY A 12 23.33 -43.38 19.55
C GLY A 12 23.69 -41.96 19.20
N PHE A 13 24.29 -41.79 18.01
CA PHE A 13 24.23 -40.57 17.24
C PHE A 13 22.74 -40.22 17.15
N LEU A 14 22.25 -39.48 18.15
CA LEU A 14 21.21 -38.50 17.92
C LEU A 14 21.82 -37.58 16.87
N VAL A 15 21.49 -37.89 15.62
CA VAL A 15 21.45 -36.91 14.55
C VAL A 15 20.44 -35.90 15.06
N GLY A 16 20.91 -34.96 15.88
CA GLY A 16 20.20 -33.74 16.16
C GLY A 16 20.01 -33.13 14.79
N SER A 17 18.80 -33.29 14.25
CA SER A 17 18.37 -32.49 13.13
C SER A 17 18.76 -31.05 13.47
N CYS A 18 19.33 -30.33 12.51
CA CYS A 18 19.43 -28.88 12.59
C CYS A 18 18.02 -28.36 12.91
N SER A 19 17.70 -28.22 14.19
CA SER A 19 16.46 -27.59 14.61
C SER A 19 16.78 -26.12 14.49
N SER A 20 16.36 -25.53 13.36
CA SER A 20 16.12 -24.10 13.32
C SER A 20 15.38 -23.75 14.61
N GLU A 21 15.90 -22.78 15.37
CA GLU A 21 15.24 -22.32 16.57
C GLU A 21 13.78 -21.99 16.23
N PRO A 22 12.81 -22.35 17.09
CA PRO A 22 11.41 -22.12 16.80
C PRO A 22 11.18 -20.62 16.54
N PRO A 23 10.29 -20.25 15.61
CA PRO A 23 10.11 -18.86 15.22
C PRO A 23 9.79 -17.97 16.42
N VAL A 24 10.50 -16.86 16.55
CA VAL A 24 10.21 -15.86 17.59
C VAL A 24 8.86 -15.21 17.28
N THR A 25 7.93 -15.21 18.24
CA THR A 25 6.66 -14.51 18.07
C THR A 25 6.83 -13.03 18.41
N ILE A 26 6.56 -12.16 17.44
CA ILE A 26 6.63 -10.70 17.59
C ILE A 26 5.24 -10.17 17.98
N LYS A 27 5.21 -9.07 18.73
CA LYS A 27 4.00 -8.28 19.01
C LYS A 27 4.06 -6.94 18.28
N LYS A 28 2.92 -6.52 17.72
CA LYS A 28 2.80 -5.28 16.94
C LYS A 28 3.30 -4.09 17.75
N GLY A 29 4.21 -3.31 17.17
CA GLY A 29 4.77 -2.09 17.76
C GLY A 29 5.64 -2.30 19.00
N GLN A 30 5.95 -3.55 19.37
CA GLN A 30 6.82 -3.86 20.52
C GLN A 30 8.20 -4.32 20.05
N GLU A 31 9.22 -3.83 20.74
CA GLU A 31 10.59 -4.27 20.53
C GLU A 31 10.74 -5.75 20.92
N SER A 32 11.34 -6.54 20.03
CA SER A 32 11.61 -7.95 20.21
C SER A 32 13.09 -8.22 19.90
N ALA A 33 13.70 -9.17 20.63
CA ALA A 33 15.03 -9.65 20.28
C ALA A 33 14.92 -10.63 19.11
N PHE A 34 15.74 -10.44 18.08
CA PHE A 34 15.80 -11.27 16.88
C PHE A 34 17.23 -11.30 16.38
N ASP A 35 17.82 -12.49 16.23
CA ASP A 35 19.17 -12.72 15.70
C ASP A 35 20.25 -11.73 16.21
N GLY A 36 20.34 -11.60 17.54
CA GLY A 36 21.33 -10.72 18.17
C GLY A 36 21.06 -9.21 18.06
N GLN A 37 19.94 -8.81 17.46
CA GLN A 37 19.50 -7.41 17.36
C GLN A 37 18.09 -7.20 17.92
N LYS A 38 17.69 -5.92 17.98
CA LYS A 38 16.34 -5.49 18.35
C LYS A 38 15.57 -5.13 17.09
N ILE A 39 14.37 -5.68 16.97
CA ILE A 39 13.45 -5.41 15.87
C ILE A 39 12.10 -4.96 16.42
N THR A 40 11.45 -4.02 15.74
CA THR A 40 10.05 -3.66 15.98
C THR A 40 9.31 -3.78 14.66
N VAL A 41 8.23 -4.56 14.65
CA VAL A 41 7.36 -4.69 13.48
C VAL A 41 6.05 -4.00 13.80
N ASP A 42 5.67 -3.05 12.97
CA ASP A 42 4.38 -2.37 13.01
C ASP A 42 3.69 -2.48 11.64
N PHE A 43 2.39 -2.23 11.61
CA PHE A 43 1.66 -2.17 10.36
C PHE A 43 0.44 -1.28 10.47
N LYS A 44 0.05 -0.67 9.34
CA LYS A 44 -1.18 0.09 9.20
C LYS A 44 -1.96 -0.44 8.01
N ALA A 45 -3.25 -0.66 8.19
CA ALA A 45 -4.14 -1.03 7.09
C ALA A 45 -5.03 0.15 6.71
N SER A 46 -5.16 0.44 5.42
CA SER A 46 -5.90 1.61 4.96
C SER A 46 -6.50 1.38 3.57
N THR A 47 -7.78 1.68 3.39
CA THR A 47 -8.39 1.68 2.04
C THR A 47 -7.97 2.90 1.22
N VAL A 48 -7.54 3.96 1.90
CA VAL A 48 -7.00 5.17 1.28
C VAL A 48 -5.70 5.57 1.98
N LEU A 49 -4.62 5.74 1.22
CA LEU A 49 -3.36 6.30 1.72
C LEU A 49 -3.18 7.70 1.15
N VAL A 50 -2.82 8.66 2.00
CA VAL A 50 -2.57 10.05 1.60
C VAL A 50 -1.16 10.42 2.03
N ASN A 51 -0.34 10.88 1.09
CA ASN A 51 0.90 11.59 1.35
C ASN A 51 0.65 13.07 1.04
N GLU A 52 0.53 13.88 2.09
CA GLU A 52 0.28 15.33 1.96
C GLU A 52 1.49 16.10 1.44
N GLU A 53 2.71 15.63 1.72
CA GLU A 53 3.96 16.29 1.32
C GLU A 53 4.18 16.16 -0.19
N GLU A 54 3.99 14.95 -0.72
CA GLU A 54 4.11 14.67 -2.16
C GLU A 54 2.79 14.88 -2.92
N GLN A 55 1.72 15.27 -2.23
CA GLN A 55 0.37 15.48 -2.79
C GLN A 55 -0.16 14.26 -3.54
N GLN A 56 0.08 13.06 -3.02
CA GLN A 56 -0.33 11.80 -3.63
C GLN A 56 -1.36 11.05 -2.80
N THR A 57 -2.21 10.30 -3.48
CA THR A 57 -3.19 9.40 -2.86
C THR A 57 -3.24 8.07 -3.58
N LEU A 58 -3.34 6.98 -2.81
CA LEU A 58 -3.70 5.67 -3.32
C LEU A 58 -5.06 5.24 -2.75
N VAL A 59 -5.93 4.78 -3.64
CA VAL A 59 -7.25 4.23 -3.29
C VAL A 59 -7.25 2.76 -3.64
N ALA A 60 -7.50 1.91 -2.64
CA ALA A 60 -7.55 0.47 -2.84
C ALA A 60 -8.79 0.11 -3.69
N PRO A 61 -8.68 -0.87 -4.62
CA PRO A 61 -9.84 -1.41 -5.32
C PRO A 61 -10.90 -1.98 -4.35
N GLU A 62 -12.14 -2.08 -4.82
CA GLU A 62 -13.23 -2.65 -4.03
C GLU A 62 -12.88 -4.06 -3.51
N GLY A 63 -13.16 -4.31 -2.23
CA GLY A 63 -12.85 -5.57 -1.56
C GLY A 63 -11.40 -5.72 -1.10
N LYS A 64 -10.53 -4.75 -1.41
CA LYS A 64 -9.11 -4.76 -1.03
C LYS A 64 -8.75 -3.63 -0.07
N ILE A 65 -7.62 -3.78 0.61
CA ILE A 65 -7.05 -2.79 1.52
C ILE A 65 -5.53 -2.80 1.39
N TYR A 66 -4.91 -1.62 1.49
CA TYR A 66 -3.45 -1.55 1.55
C TYR A 66 -2.98 -1.88 2.96
N LEU A 67 -1.89 -2.65 3.06
CA LEU A 67 -1.19 -2.94 4.30
C LEU A 67 0.23 -2.39 4.20
N LEU A 68 0.48 -1.27 4.89
CA LEU A 68 1.83 -0.71 5.08
C LEU A 68 2.48 -1.44 6.24
N VAL A 69 3.58 -2.13 5.99
CA VAL A 69 4.35 -2.87 6.99
C VAL A 69 5.64 -2.13 7.26
N ASP A 70 5.83 -1.70 8.50
CA ASP A 70 7.02 -1.00 8.95
C ASP A 70 7.88 -1.91 9.82
N VAL A 71 9.16 -2.02 9.49
CA VAL A 71 10.15 -2.73 10.28
C VAL A 71 11.24 -1.77 10.69
N LYS A 72 11.45 -1.65 12.00
CA LYS A 72 12.59 -0.93 12.56
C LYS A 72 13.58 -1.91 13.14
N ALA A 73 14.85 -1.73 12.84
CA ALA A 73 15.89 -2.66 13.26
C ALA A 73 17.19 -1.92 13.61
N ALA A 74 18.08 -2.59 14.35
CA ALA A 74 19.39 -2.02 14.67
C ALA A 74 20.39 -2.18 13.50
N ASN A 75 20.21 -3.19 12.65
CA ASN A 75 20.99 -3.41 11.43
C ASN A 75 20.11 -3.95 10.29
N GLY A 76 20.65 -3.96 9.06
CA GLY A 76 19.92 -4.34 7.84
C GLY A 76 19.86 -5.85 7.57
N ASP A 77 20.31 -6.70 8.50
CA ASP A 77 20.51 -8.14 8.29
C ASP A 77 19.20 -8.94 8.45
N TYR A 78 18.15 -8.47 7.79
CA TYR A 78 16.84 -9.12 7.78
C TYR A 78 16.07 -8.91 6.46
N PHE A 79 15.15 -9.85 6.23
CA PHE A 79 14.16 -9.82 5.18
C PHE A 79 12.77 -9.87 5.80
N ALA A 80 11.89 -8.98 5.37
CA ALA A 80 10.48 -8.98 5.75
C ALA A 80 9.64 -9.41 4.55
N SER A 81 8.68 -10.29 4.79
CA SER A 81 7.67 -10.66 3.81
C SER A 81 6.29 -10.77 4.45
N LEU A 82 5.25 -10.53 3.65
CA LEU A 82 3.86 -10.75 4.04
C LEU A 82 3.39 -12.08 3.46
N MET A 83 2.80 -12.91 4.29
CA MET A 83 2.23 -14.20 3.91
C MET A 83 0.71 -14.15 4.05
N ASP A 84 -0.02 -14.76 3.13
CA ASP A 84 -1.41 -15.19 3.30
C ASP A 84 -1.47 -16.72 3.37
N GLY A 85 -1.62 -17.25 4.58
CA GLY A 85 -1.42 -18.67 4.84
C GLY A 85 0.02 -19.09 4.52
N GLU A 86 0.19 -19.88 3.45
CA GLU A 86 1.50 -20.37 2.98
C GLU A 86 2.03 -19.59 1.77
N THR A 87 1.25 -18.67 1.21
CA THR A 87 1.60 -17.92 0.01
C THR A 87 2.23 -16.59 0.39
N GLU A 88 3.43 -16.31 -0.13
CA GLU A 88 4.04 -14.99 -0.01
C GLU A 88 3.33 -14.01 -0.95
N LEU A 89 2.93 -12.86 -0.44
CA LEU A 89 2.26 -11.81 -1.20
C LEU A 89 3.30 -10.88 -1.83
N GLU A 90 3.04 -10.52 -3.08
CA GLU A 90 3.87 -9.56 -3.80
C GLU A 90 3.67 -8.15 -3.24
N LYS A 91 4.76 -7.39 -3.22
CA LYS A 91 4.77 -5.97 -2.86
C LYS A 91 4.14 -5.17 -3.99
N VAL A 92 3.46 -4.08 -3.62
CA VAL A 92 3.07 -3.04 -4.59
C VAL A 92 4.35 -2.47 -5.22
N ASP A 93 4.33 -2.25 -6.54
CA ASP A 93 5.46 -1.72 -7.28
C ASP A 93 5.99 -0.41 -6.67
N PHE A 94 7.32 -0.27 -6.59
CA PHE A 94 7.96 0.88 -5.96
C PHE A 94 7.60 2.20 -6.63
N LEU A 95 7.34 2.22 -7.94
CA LEU A 95 6.90 3.42 -8.65
C LEU A 95 5.55 3.93 -8.15
N VAL A 96 4.73 3.05 -7.55
CA VAL A 96 3.43 3.37 -6.96
C VAL A 96 3.55 3.58 -5.45
N SER A 97 4.31 2.72 -4.76
CA SER A 97 4.39 2.72 -3.30
C SER A 97 5.41 3.69 -2.71
N GLY A 98 6.42 4.12 -3.48
CA GLY A 98 7.54 4.95 -3.03
C GLY A 98 7.14 6.12 -2.13
N PRO A 99 6.13 6.92 -2.52
CA PRO A 99 5.64 8.05 -1.73
C PRO A 99 5.02 7.65 -0.38
N PHE A 100 4.67 6.39 -0.15
CA PHE A 100 3.98 5.92 1.06
C PHE A 100 4.87 5.06 1.95
N VAL A 101 6.00 4.59 1.42
CA VAL A 101 6.96 3.77 2.15
C VAL A 101 8.18 4.62 2.52
N ARG A 102 8.81 4.29 3.65
CA ARG A 102 10.07 4.90 4.02
C ARG A 102 11.18 4.27 3.18
N ASP A 103 11.60 4.98 2.13
CA ASP A 103 12.88 4.70 1.47
C ASP A 103 13.98 5.51 2.16
N LEU A 104 14.31 5.12 3.39
CA LEU A 104 15.48 5.68 4.06
C LEU A 104 16.69 4.97 3.46
N ASP A 105 17.27 5.55 2.41
CA ASP A 105 18.58 5.21 1.85
C ASP A 105 18.98 3.74 2.08
N ILE A 106 18.58 2.87 1.16
CA ILE A 106 18.86 1.43 1.07
C ILE A 106 20.31 1.03 1.40
N THR A 107 21.26 1.97 1.43
CA THR A 107 22.65 1.71 1.81
C THR A 107 22.99 1.97 3.27
N THR A 108 22.20 2.74 4.03
CA THR A 108 22.56 3.18 5.39
C THR A 108 21.49 2.99 6.47
N SER A 109 20.19 2.93 6.12
CA SER A 109 19.14 2.69 7.12
C SER A 109 18.78 1.22 7.26
N PRO A 110 18.75 0.68 8.50
CA PRO A 110 18.18 -0.64 8.75
C PRO A 110 16.65 -0.64 8.75
N ASP A 111 15.98 0.50 8.88
CA ASP A 111 14.53 0.60 8.88
C ASP A 111 13.98 0.44 7.45
N LYS A 112 12.94 -0.38 7.27
CA LYS A 112 12.31 -0.65 5.97
C LYS A 112 10.78 -0.55 6.09
N SER A 113 10.14 -0.05 5.04
CA SER A 113 8.70 -0.10 4.89
C SER A 113 8.35 -0.76 3.56
N ASP A 114 7.34 -1.63 3.57
CA ASP A 114 6.81 -2.27 2.38
C ASP A 114 5.30 -2.07 2.31
N LEU A 115 4.77 -1.92 1.10
CA LEU A 115 3.34 -1.79 0.86
C LEU A 115 2.80 -3.04 0.16
N TYR A 116 1.70 -3.57 0.66
CA TYR A 116 1.00 -4.71 0.07
C TYR A 116 -0.46 -4.35 -0.21
N LEU A 117 -1.05 -4.95 -1.24
CA LEU A 117 -2.48 -4.87 -1.51
C LEU A 117 -3.12 -6.22 -1.18
N VAL A 118 -3.97 -6.25 -0.15
CA VAL A 118 -4.54 -7.48 0.38
C VAL A 118 -6.05 -7.52 0.22
N ASP A 119 -6.60 -8.72 0.04
CA ASP A 119 -8.05 -8.92 0.10
C ASP A 119 -8.54 -8.82 1.55
N ILE A 120 -9.70 -8.17 1.74
CA ILE A 120 -10.32 -7.99 3.07
C ILE A 120 -10.98 -9.30 3.55
N ALA A 121 -11.37 -10.18 2.62
CA ALA A 121 -12.12 -11.38 2.92
C ALA A 121 -11.20 -12.60 3.18
N ASN A 122 -11.28 -13.16 4.38
CA ASN A 122 -10.73 -14.48 4.76
C ASN A 122 -9.20 -14.67 4.71
N SER A 123 -8.43 -13.59 4.62
CA SER A 123 -6.97 -13.63 4.60
C SER A 123 -6.40 -14.06 5.97
N LYS A 124 -5.44 -15.00 5.98
CA LYS A 124 -4.69 -15.43 7.16
C LYS A 124 -3.30 -14.81 7.10
N LEU A 125 -3.27 -13.51 7.35
CA LEU A 125 -2.08 -12.71 7.14
C LEU A 125 -1.06 -12.92 8.26
N SER A 126 0.21 -13.10 7.89
CA SER A 126 1.32 -13.05 8.85
C SER A 126 2.53 -12.36 8.23
N ILE A 127 3.19 -11.52 9.01
CA ILE A 127 4.46 -10.91 8.62
C ILE A 127 5.57 -11.83 9.11
N LYS A 128 6.44 -12.28 8.20
CA LYS A 128 7.60 -13.11 8.50
C LYS A 128 8.86 -12.27 8.39
N ILE A 129 9.72 -12.38 9.40
CA ILE A 129 11.07 -11.85 9.40
C ILE A 129 12.05 -13.03 9.35
N LYS A 130 13.01 -12.97 8.43
CA LYS A 130 14.10 -13.95 8.31
C LYS A 130 15.44 -13.24 8.34
N SER A 131 16.43 -13.84 8.97
CA SER A 131 17.82 -13.37 8.89
C SER A 131 18.62 -14.20 7.88
N TYR A 132 19.85 -13.77 7.61
CA TYR A 132 20.81 -14.55 6.82
C TYR A 132 21.31 -15.81 7.55
N GLY A 133 21.15 -15.87 8.87
CA GLY A 133 21.60 -16.97 9.75
C GLY A 133 20.52 -17.99 10.08
N ASP A 134 19.46 -18.08 9.27
CA ASP A 134 18.31 -19.00 9.44
C ASP A 134 17.42 -18.73 10.67
N ALA A 135 17.59 -17.60 11.36
CA ALA A 135 16.64 -17.19 12.39
C ALA A 135 15.33 -16.74 11.74
N SER A 136 14.20 -17.08 12.37
CA SER A 136 12.88 -16.67 11.90
C SER A 136 12.05 -16.06 13.03
N ALA A 137 11.26 -15.06 12.69
CA ALA A 137 10.28 -14.46 13.57
C ALA A 137 8.98 -14.19 12.81
N SER A 138 7.86 -14.15 13.52
CA SER A 138 6.57 -13.93 12.90
C SER A 138 5.63 -13.10 13.76
N LEU A 139 4.83 -12.30 13.08
CA LEU A 139 3.74 -11.53 13.63
C LEU A 139 2.45 -11.91 12.90
N GLU A 140 1.49 -12.49 13.61
CA GLU A 140 0.16 -12.75 13.05
C GLU A 140 -0.60 -11.44 12.91
N VAL A 141 -1.06 -11.15 11.69
CA VAL A 141 -1.88 -9.98 11.38
C VAL A 141 -3.32 -10.40 11.63
N GLY A 142 -3.87 -9.94 12.75
CA GLY A 142 -5.26 -10.20 13.12
C GLY A 142 -6.25 -9.48 12.19
N THR A 143 -7.46 -9.21 12.70
CA THR A 143 -8.46 -8.46 11.94
C THR A 143 -7.94 -7.08 11.55
N LEU A 144 -7.92 -6.79 10.25
CA LEU A 144 -7.55 -5.48 9.73
C LEU A 144 -8.64 -4.47 10.08
N LYS A 145 -8.22 -3.34 10.66
CA LYS A 145 -9.05 -2.16 10.85
C LYS A 145 -8.65 -1.16 9.78
N ASP A 146 -9.61 -0.62 9.04
CA ASP A 146 -9.35 0.47 8.11
C ASP A 146 -9.00 1.75 8.88
N GLU A 147 -7.78 2.23 8.71
CA GLU A 147 -7.22 3.42 9.35
C GLU A 147 -7.08 4.60 8.38
N ALA A 148 -7.85 4.59 7.28
CA ALA A 148 -7.96 5.73 6.37
C ALA A 148 -8.44 6.98 7.11
N THR A 149 -7.72 8.08 6.95
CA THR A 149 -8.04 9.39 7.54
C THR A 149 -9.06 10.17 6.72
N VAL A 150 -9.20 9.80 5.45
CA VAL A 150 -10.16 10.33 4.50
C VAL A 150 -10.98 9.19 3.91
N LYS A 151 -12.15 9.50 3.35
CA LYS A 151 -13.02 8.51 2.69
C LYS A 151 -13.34 8.98 1.29
N VAL A 152 -13.42 8.05 0.35
CA VAL A 152 -13.99 8.30 -0.97
C VAL A 152 -15.51 8.16 -0.88
N SER A 153 -16.26 9.23 -1.17
CA SER A 153 -17.73 9.21 -1.12
C SER A 153 -18.30 8.28 -2.20
N ASP A 154 -19.49 7.71 -1.97
CA ASP A 154 -20.13 6.82 -2.95
C ASP A 154 -20.43 7.54 -4.26
N ARG A 155 -20.68 8.85 -4.19
CA ARG A 155 -20.86 9.72 -5.35
C ARG A 155 -19.56 9.86 -6.15
N MET A 156 -18.43 10.00 -5.49
CA MET A 156 -17.11 10.00 -6.14
C MET A 156 -16.79 8.63 -6.77
N LYS A 157 -17.07 7.53 -6.08
CA LYS A 157 -16.91 6.19 -6.67
C LYS A 157 -17.76 6.02 -7.93
N SER A 158 -19.01 6.48 -7.87
CA SER A 158 -19.93 6.47 -9.02
C SER A 158 -19.40 7.34 -10.17
N PHE A 159 -18.85 8.52 -9.84
CA PHE A 159 -18.19 9.39 -10.80
C PHE A 159 -17.03 8.66 -11.49
N LEU A 160 -16.03 8.17 -10.75
CA LEU A 160 -14.88 7.47 -11.34
C LEU A 160 -15.29 6.29 -12.23
N ASN A 161 -16.32 5.54 -11.82
CA ASN A 161 -16.88 4.44 -12.60
C ASN A 161 -17.52 4.91 -13.93
N GLU A 162 -18.12 6.10 -13.98
CA GLU A 162 -18.73 6.68 -15.19
C GLU A 162 -17.69 7.11 -16.25
N PHE A 163 -16.44 7.30 -15.84
CA PHE A 163 -15.33 7.72 -16.71
C PHE A 163 -14.34 6.60 -17.03
N THR A 164 -14.44 5.43 -16.38
CA THR A 164 -13.54 4.30 -16.64
C THR A 164 -13.63 3.81 -18.09
N ASP A 165 -14.79 3.99 -18.73
CA ASP A 165 -15.08 3.57 -20.11
C ASP A 165 -15.00 4.69 -21.16
N GLY A 166 -14.58 5.91 -20.79
CA GLY A 166 -14.28 7.00 -21.74
C GLY A 166 -15.45 7.90 -22.16
N SER A 167 -16.21 8.43 -21.20
CA SER A 167 -17.15 9.52 -21.46
C SER A 167 -16.45 10.90 -21.52
N GLY A 168 -17.06 11.88 -22.20
CA GLY A 168 -16.54 13.25 -22.22
C GLY A 168 -16.73 13.95 -20.86
N ILE A 169 -15.68 14.62 -20.37
CA ILE A 169 -15.66 15.22 -19.03
C ILE A 169 -16.81 16.22 -18.81
N LEU A 170 -17.09 17.08 -19.79
CA LEU A 170 -18.11 18.12 -19.70
C LEU A 170 -19.51 17.52 -19.69
N LYS A 171 -19.74 16.47 -20.47
CA LYS A 171 -21.02 15.77 -20.49
C LYS A 171 -21.32 15.10 -19.17
N ALA A 172 -20.38 14.32 -18.63
CA ALA A 172 -20.66 13.54 -17.44
C ALA A 172 -20.56 14.38 -16.15
N ALA A 173 -19.74 15.45 -16.12
CA ALA A 173 -19.73 16.42 -15.01
C ALA A 173 -21.10 17.08 -14.74
N LYS A 174 -22.02 17.13 -15.72
CA LYS A 174 -23.38 17.69 -15.54
C LYS A 174 -24.15 17.06 -14.37
N ASN A 175 -23.92 15.78 -14.10
CA ASN A 175 -24.61 15.07 -13.02
C ASN A 175 -23.99 15.33 -11.64
N TYR A 176 -22.83 15.99 -11.60
CA TYR A 176 -21.97 16.12 -10.42
C TYR A 176 -21.63 17.56 -10.04
N VAL A 177 -22.01 18.55 -10.86
CA VAL A 177 -21.99 19.96 -10.47
C VAL A 177 -23.23 20.33 -9.64
N LYS A 178 -23.17 21.45 -8.92
CA LYS A 178 -24.35 21.98 -8.21
C LYS A 178 -25.46 22.34 -9.19
N GLU A 179 -26.71 22.25 -8.74
CA GLU A 179 -27.86 22.63 -9.56
C GLU A 179 -27.70 24.05 -10.11
N GLY A 180 -27.93 24.21 -11.42
CA GLY A 180 -27.81 25.49 -12.12
C GLY A 180 -26.39 25.87 -12.56
N VAL A 181 -25.35 25.10 -12.19
CA VAL A 181 -23.99 25.30 -12.70
C VAL A 181 -23.82 24.58 -14.03
N ASN A 182 -23.29 25.27 -15.03
CA ASN A 182 -22.89 24.66 -16.29
C ASN A 182 -21.41 24.23 -16.19
N PRO A 183 -21.05 22.96 -16.49
CA PRO A 183 -19.65 22.51 -16.44
C PRO A 183 -18.67 23.37 -17.26
N TYR A 184 -19.12 23.98 -18.36
CA TYR A 184 -18.31 24.91 -19.14
C TYR A 184 -17.86 26.13 -18.33
N ASP A 185 -18.71 26.65 -17.42
CA ASP A 185 -18.41 27.87 -16.65
C ASP A 185 -17.35 27.64 -15.57
N ILE A 186 -17.11 26.38 -15.21
CA ILE A 186 -16.11 25.97 -14.21
C ILE A 186 -14.88 25.30 -14.85
N THR A 187 -14.83 25.28 -16.19
CA THR A 187 -13.70 24.74 -16.94
C THR A 187 -12.70 25.84 -17.24
N THR A 188 -11.44 25.60 -16.92
CA THR A 188 -10.30 26.48 -17.27
C THR A 188 -9.41 25.75 -18.26
N GLU A 189 -9.08 26.39 -19.37
CA GLU A 189 -8.19 25.86 -20.40
C GLU A 189 -6.78 26.43 -20.21
N ASN A 190 -5.77 25.56 -20.21
CA ASN A 190 -4.36 25.94 -20.20
C ASN A 190 -3.69 25.37 -21.46
N GLY A 191 -3.09 26.22 -22.29
CA GLY A 191 -2.46 25.79 -23.54
C GLY A 191 -3.33 26.08 -24.76
N GLU A 192 -3.41 25.14 -25.70
CA GLU A 192 -4.28 25.27 -26.87
C GLU A 192 -5.77 25.19 -26.51
N ALA A 193 -6.64 25.69 -27.40
CA ALA A 193 -8.08 25.64 -27.20
C ALA A 193 -8.57 24.19 -27.25
N ILE A 194 -9.48 23.83 -26.34
CA ILE A 194 -10.04 22.48 -26.31
C ILE A 194 -10.82 22.20 -27.60
N LEU A 195 -10.49 21.09 -28.27
CA LEU A 195 -11.21 20.63 -29.46
C LEU A 195 -12.28 19.58 -29.09
N GLY A 196 -13.35 20.02 -28.42
CA GLY A 196 -14.51 19.18 -28.12
C GLY A 196 -14.70 18.90 -26.63
N ASP A 197 -15.15 17.69 -26.30
CA ASP A 197 -15.34 17.24 -24.91
C ASP A 197 -14.22 16.24 -24.56
N PRO A 198 -13.22 16.63 -23.74
CA PRO A 198 -12.04 15.82 -23.45
C PRO A 198 -12.37 14.42 -22.92
N ALA A 199 -11.61 13.44 -23.40
CA ALA A 199 -11.77 12.04 -23.00
C ALA A 199 -11.15 11.80 -21.62
N THR A 200 -11.84 11.02 -20.80
CA THR A 200 -11.51 10.82 -19.37
C THR A 200 -11.11 9.38 -19.04
N ALA A 201 -10.92 8.53 -20.05
CA ALA A 201 -10.57 7.14 -19.80
C ALA A 201 -9.27 7.09 -18.96
N GLY A 202 -9.32 6.34 -17.85
CA GLY A 202 -8.21 6.28 -16.90
C GLY A 202 -8.16 7.38 -15.84
N LEU A 203 -9.20 8.22 -15.71
CA LEU A 203 -9.32 9.21 -14.63
C LEU A 203 -9.23 8.51 -13.27
N SER A 204 -8.28 8.95 -12.45
CA SER A 204 -8.03 8.38 -11.13
C SER A 204 -7.84 9.49 -10.09
N ILE A 205 -8.13 9.21 -8.82
CA ILE A 205 -7.86 10.15 -7.74
C ILE A 205 -6.35 10.22 -7.52
N THR A 206 -5.77 11.40 -7.72
CA THR A 206 -4.35 11.64 -7.45
C THR A 206 -4.12 12.30 -6.11
N ASN A 207 -5.09 13.05 -5.59
CA ASN A 207 -4.97 13.70 -4.29
C ASN A 207 -6.32 13.83 -3.57
N ILE A 208 -6.33 13.63 -2.25
CA ILE A 208 -7.45 13.93 -1.35
C ILE A 208 -6.92 14.78 -0.21
N LYS A 209 -7.38 16.02 -0.15
CA LYS A 209 -7.04 16.95 0.94
C LYS A 209 -7.91 16.70 2.17
N ALA A 210 -7.41 17.10 3.33
CA ALA A 210 -8.11 16.96 4.61
C ALA A 210 -9.46 17.70 4.67
N ASP A 211 -9.66 18.73 3.86
CA ASP A 211 -10.92 19.47 3.74
C ASP A 211 -11.98 18.76 2.87
N GLY A 212 -11.65 17.56 2.35
CA GLY A 212 -12.53 16.81 1.44
C GLY A 212 -12.46 17.30 0.01
N THR A 213 -11.43 18.06 -0.36
CA THR A 213 -11.15 18.40 -1.75
C THR A 213 -10.45 17.24 -2.45
N TYR A 214 -10.98 16.80 -3.58
CA TYR A 214 -10.39 15.74 -4.40
C TYR A 214 -9.80 16.33 -5.67
N VAL A 215 -8.70 15.76 -6.12
CA VAL A 215 -8.13 15.99 -7.44
C VAL A 215 -8.13 14.66 -8.16
N CYS A 216 -8.83 14.60 -9.28
CA CYS A 216 -8.75 13.47 -10.20
C CYS A 216 -8.00 13.89 -11.45
N SER A 217 -7.07 13.08 -11.93
CA SER A 217 -6.42 13.35 -13.21
C SER A 217 -6.33 12.15 -14.14
N ALA A 218 -6.33 12.48 -15.43
CA ALA A 218 -6.11 11.57 -16.54
C ALA A 218 -5.18 12.26 -17.52
N GLU A 219 -4.19 11.53 -18.02
CA GLU A 219 -3.33 11.97 -19.12
C GLU A 219 -3.66 11.12 -20.34
N GLN A 220 -4.12 11.78 -21.42
CA GLN A 220 -4.54 11.15 -22.66
C GLN A 220 -3.87 11.88 -23.82
N TRP A 221 -2.85 11.24 -24.41
CA TRP A 221 -2.10 11.71 -25.58
C TRP A 221 -1.45 13.09 -25.42
N TYR A 222 -2.22 14.17 -25.54
CA TYR A 222 -1.80 15.57 -25.49
C TYR A 222 -2.66 16.40 -24.51
N GLU A 223 -3.61 15.78 -23.80
CA GLU A 223 -4.46 16.47 -22.83
C GLU A 223 -4.29 15.87 -21.44
N THR A 224 -4.13 16.74 -20.44
CA THR A 224 -4.27 16.40 -19.03
C THR A 224 -5.54 17.04 -18.50
N ILE A 225 -6.44 16.22 -17.95
CA ILE A 225 -7.65 16.69 -17.28
C ILE A 225 -7.42 16.63 -15.78
N GLU A 226 -7.74 17.71 -15.08
CA GLU A 226 -7.79 17.77 -13.63
C GLU A 226 -9.20 18.17 -13.18
N VAL A 227 -9.82 17.38 -12.31
CA VAL A 227 -11.15 17.64 -11.76
C VAL A 227 -11.05 17.88 -10.26
N THR A 228 -11.37 19.10 -9.83
CA THR A 228 -11.45 19.46 -8.42
C THR A 228 -12.89 19.33 -7.91
N TRP A 229 -13.02 18.72 -6.74
CA TRP A 229 -14.29 18.55 -6.04
C TRP A 229 -14.28 19.25 -4.70
N ASP A 230 -15.37 19.93 -4.36
CA ASP A 230 -15.59 20.47 -3.01
C ASP A 230 -16.72 19.67 -2.35
N GLY A 231 -16.34 18.67 -1.54
CA GLY A 231 -17.28 17.71 -0.99
C GLY A 231 -17.89 16.82 -2.07
N ASP A 232 -19.21 16.85 -2.21
CA ASP A 232 -19.96 15.98 -3.14
C ASP A 232 -20.18 16.58 -4.54
N TYR A 233 -19.60 17.75 -4.83
CA TYR A 233 -19.78 18.44 -6.11
C TYR A 233 -18.46 18.83 -6.77
N ILE A 234 -18.43 18.74 -8.10
CA ILE A 234 -17.34 19.30 -8.90
C ILE A 234 -17.37 20.82 -8.77
N SER A 235 -16.23 21.40 -8.40
CA SER A 235 -16.04 22.84 -8.24
C SER A 235 -15.20 23.45 -9.37
N LYS A 236 -14.30 22.66 -9.98
CA LYS A 236 -13.41 23.13 -11.04
C LYS A 236 -12.99 21.99 -11.97
N ILE A 237 -12.84 22.29 -13.24
CA ILE A 237 -12.20 21.42 -14.23
C ILE A 237 -11.05 22.22 -14.85
N ILE A 238 -9.86 21.65 -14.91
CA ILE A 238 -8.72 22.20 -15.65
C ILE A 238 -8.40 21.23 -16.77
N VAL A 239 -8.29 21.74 -17.98
CA VAL A 239 -7.82 20.96 -19.12
C VAL A 239 -6.54 21.64 -19.60
N THR A 240 -5.46 20.89 -19.57
CA THR A 240 -4.17 21.31 -20.09
C THR A 240 -3.93 20.60 -21.41
N VAL A 241 -3.73 21.35 -22.48
CA VAL A 241 -3.45 20.83 -23.83
C VAL A 241 -2.00 21.17 -24.17
N GLU A 242 -1.19 20.16 -24.45
CA GLU A 242 0.23 20.28 -24.85
C GLU A 242 0.43 20.43 -26.37
#